data_AF-A0A9P7FIN1-F1
#
_entry.id   AF-A0A9P7FIN1-F1
#
_cell.length_a   1.000
_cell.length_b   1.000
_cell.length_c   1.000
_cell.angle_alpha   90.00
_cell.angle_beta   90.00
_cell.angle_gamma   90.00
#
_symmetry.space_group_name_H-M   'P 1'
#
loop_
_entity.id
_entity.type
_entity.pdbx_description
1 polymer ?
#
loop_
_entity_poly.entity_id
_entity_poly.type
_entity_poly.pdbx_seq_one_letter_code
_entity_poly.pdbx_strand_id
1 'polypeptide(L)'
;MFAIFKKSGIFITVCRHGFLLTICDMHSMKYPIASLNKLMEVFGKNILYGYDIKCALEKILLRSSLANHIKELNLHGVVPAFHGHAHNHLCQVQHYSKYKVGAGKEDFETCERHLKLRNATEFHRHQTLDEHFRFADMDKYANLCTS
;
A
#
# COMPACT_ATOMS: atom_id res chain seq x y z
N MET A 1 0.14 8.59 -32.32
CA MET A 1 -0.39 8.53 -30.93
C MET A 1 0.75 8.03 -30.05
N PHE A 2 1.34 8.90 -29.23
CA PHE A 2 2.59 8.62 -28.53
C PHE A 2 2.39 7.51 -27.49
N ALA A 3 2.95 6.33 -27.74
CA ALA A 3 2.98 5.16 -26.84
C ALA A 3 3.85 5.35 -25.58
N ILE A 4 4.06 6.60 -25.14
CA ILE A 4 5.08 6.97 -24.14
C ILE A 4 4.58 6.78 -22.69
N PHE A 5 3.28 6.58 -22.47
CA PHE A 5 2.70 6.33 -21.14
C PHE A 5 1.85 5.05 -21.09
N LYS A 6 2.41 3.91 -21.50
CA LYS A 6 1.74 2.63 -21.32
C LYS A 6 1.59 2.34 -19.82
N LYS A 7 0.37 2.44 -19.30
CA LYS A 7 0.01 2.09 -17.91
C LYS A 7 0.47 0.67 -17.61
N SER A 8 1.29 0.48 -16.58
CA SER A 8 1.84 -0.83 -16.22
C SER A 8 1.00 -1.56 -15.16
N GLY A 9 0.08 -0.87 -14.49
CA GLY A 9 -0.74 -1.42 -13.41
C GLY A 9 -1.50 -0.37 -12.62
N ILE A 10 -1.97 -0.75 -11.43
CA ILE A 10 -2.48 0.16 -10.40
C ILE A 10 -1.58 0.05 -9.16
N PHE A 11 -1.44 1.15 -8.45
CA PHE A 11 -0.90 1.17 -7.11
C PHE A 11 -2.05 1.47 -6.16
N ILE A 12 -2.24 0.59 -5.18
CA ILE A 12 -3.29 0.75 -4.17
C ILE A 12 -2.69 0.78 -2.77
N THR A 13 -3.40 1.40 -1.85
CA THR A 13 -3.21 1.18 -0.42
C THR A 13 -4.54 0.82 0.20
N VAL A 14 -4.53 -0.20 1.05
CA VAL A 14 -5.70 -0.68 1.78
C VAL A 14 -5.46 -0.55 3.28
N CYS A 15 -6.53 -0.38 4.05
CA CYS A 15 -6.44 -0.44 5.51
C CYS A 15 -6.41 -1.90 5.98
N ARG A 16 -6.13 -2.11 7.27
CA ARG A 16 -6.17 -3.44 7.93
C ARG A 16 -7.55 -4.14 7.88
N HIS A 17 -8.62 -3.39 7.61
CA HIS A 17 -9.96 -3.96 7.42
C HIS A 17 -10.23 -4.33 5.95
N GLY A 18 -9.27 -4.06 5.06
CA GLY A 18 -9.34 -4.37 3.64
C GLY A 18 -10.10 -3.37 2.78
N PHE A 19 -10.43 -2.18 3.31
CA PHE A 19 -10.99 -1.08 2.51
C PHE A 19 -9.90 -0.37 1.72
N LEU A 20 -10.22 0.02 0.49
CA LEU A 20 -9.35 0.84 -0.35
C LEU A 20 -9.22 2.25 0.24
N LEU A 21 -7.99 2.70 0.45
CA LEU A 21 -7.67 4.05 0.93
C LEU A 21 -7.20 4.96 -0.20
N THR A 22 -6.33 4.45 -1.07
CA THR A 22 -5.81 5.18 -2.23
C THR A 22 -5.67 4.25 -3.43
N ILE A 23 -5.87 4.80 -4.62
CA ILE A 23 -5.64 4.13 -5.90
C ILE A 23 -5.04 5.12 -6.90
N CYS A 24 -4.05 4.68 -7.67
CA CYS A 24 -3.52 5.45 -8.79
C CYS A 24 -2.97 4.57 -9.91
N ASP A 25 -3.02 5.10 -11.13
CA ASP A 25 -2.47 4.44 -12.31
C ASP A 25 -0.93 4.47 -12.30
N MET A 26 -0.31 3.30 -12.53
CA MET A 26 1.14 3.17 -12.54
C MET A 26 1.76 3.50 -13.89
N HIS A 27 2.73 4.42 -13.84
CA HIS A 27 3.55 4.96 -14.93
C HIS A 27 5.03 5.16 -14.49
N SER A 28 5.36 5.19 -13.19
CA SER A 28 6.71 5.39 -12.61
C SER A 28 6.86 4.75 -11.20
N MET A 29 7.92 5.00 -10.43
CA MET A 29 8.09 4.46 -9.06
C MET A 29 7.71 5.43 -7.92
N LYS A 30 7.00 6.54 -8.22
CA LYS A 30 6.71 7.60 -7.23
C LYS A 30 5.44 7.36 -6.39
N TYR A 31 4.69 6.29 -6.68
CA TYR A 31 3.38 6.03 -6.06
C TYR A 31 3.38 5.77 -4.56
N PRO A 32 4.33 5.01 -3.99
CA PRO A 32 4.37 4.82 -2.54
C PRO A 32 4.55 6.14 -1.79
N ILE A 33 5.35 7.07 -2.34
CA ILE A 33 5.58 8.40 -1.75
C ILE A 33 4.30 9.23 -1.78
N ALA A 34 3.62 9.27 -2.94
CA ALA A 34 2.38 10.01 -3.09
C ALA A 34 1.25 9.45 -2.20
N SER A 35 1.12 8.12 -2.15
CA SER A 35 0.17 7.44 -1.27
C SER A 35 0.44 7.79 0.19
N LEU A 36 1.69 7.62 0.66
CA LEU A 36 2.07 7.97 2.02
C LEU A 36 1.83 9.43 2.37
N ASN A 37 2.13 10.35 1.45
CA ASN A 37 1.85 11.77 1.68
C ASN A 37 0.35 12.01 1.90
N LYS A 38 -0.50 11.39 1.07
CA LYS A 38 -1.95 11.52 1.24
C LYS A 38 -2.44 10.89 2.54
N LEU A 39 -1.91 9.73 2.92
CA LEU A 39 -2.28 9.06 4.16
C LEU A 39 -1.85 9.88 5.38
N MET A 40 -0.67 10.51 5.35
CA MET A 40 -0.21 11.42 6.39
C MET A 40 -1.11 12.66 6.52
N GLU A 41 -1.55 13.24 5.40
CA GLU A 41 -2.49 14.36 5.39
C GLU A 41 -3.85 13.98 6.01
N VAL A 42 -4.35 12.77 5.72
CA VAL A 42 -5.69 12.32 6.15
C VAL A 42 -5.70 11.76 7.57
N PHE A 43 -4.76 10.90 7.92
CA PHE A 43 -4.74 10.15 9.19
C PHE A 43 -3.77 10.74 10.22
N GLY A 44 -2.84 11.60 9.81
CA GLY A 44 -1.87 12.23 10.71
C GLY A 44 -0.82 11.26 11.22
N LYS A 45 -0.74 11.14 12.56
CA LYS A 45 0.39 10.51 13.25
C LYS A 45 0.25 8.99 13.39
N ASN A 46 1.38 8.32 13.60
CA ASN A 46 1.47 6.92 14.00
C ASN A 46 0.91 5.93 12.96
N ILE A 47 1.04 6.26 11.68
CA ILE A 47 0.71 5.34 10.59
C ILE A 47 1.79 4.25 10.53
N LEU A 48 1.34 2.99 10.50
CA LEU A 48 2.17 1.83 10.22
C LEU A 48 1.91 1.35 8.79
N TYR A 49 2.87 1.54 7.90
CA TYR A 49 2.71 1.32 6.47
C TYR A 49 3.41 0.05 5.98
N GLY A 50 2.66 -0.88 5.39
CA GLY A 50 3.22 -2.08 4.77
C GLY A 50 3.69 -1.83 3.34
N TYR A 51 4.91 -2.27 3.00
CA TYR A 51 5.43 -2.22 1.63
C TYR A 51 6.48 -3.28 1.38
N ASP A 52 6.36 -4.02 0.28
CA ASP A 52 7.23 -5.15 -0.09
C ASP A 52 8.71 -4.79 0.03
N ILE A 53 9.10 -3.62 -0.45
CA ILE A 53 10.49 -3.16 -0.43
C ILE A 53 10.66 -1.98 0.54
N LYS A 54 10.12 -2.10 1.75
CA LYS A 54 10.17 -1.04 2.77
C LYS A 54 11.57 -0.50 3.02
N CYS A 55 12.60 -1.36 3.04
CA CYS A 55 13.99 -0.94 3.27
C CYS A 55 14.54 0.00 2.19
N ALA A 56 14.11 -0.15 0.94
CA ALA A 56 14.47 0.77 -0.14
C ALA A 56 13.60 2.03 -0.08
N LEU A 57 12.30 1.87 0.17
CA LEU A 57 11.36 2.99 0.27
C LEU A 57 11.77 3.96 1.40
N GLU A 58 12.17 3.46 2.56
CA GLU A 58 12.63 4.29 3.68
C GLU A 58 13.81 5.19 3.29
N LYS A 59 14.79 4.66 2.57
CA LYS A 59 15.93 5.45 2.06
C LYS A 59 15.48 6.55 1.11
N ILE A 60 14.50 6.25 0.25
CA ILE A 60 13.92 7.22 -0.68
C ILE A 60 13.18 8.31 0.08
N LEU A 61 12.34 7.94 1.04
CA LEU A 61 11.54 8.85 1.85
C LEU A 61 12.42 9.81 2.66
N LEU A 62 13.47 9.30 3.31
CA LEU A 62 14.42 10.10 4.10
C LEU A 62 15.25 11.07 3.26
N ARG A 63 15.33 10.86 1.93
CA ARG A 63 15.99 11.77 0.98
C ARG A 63 15.01 12.70 0.25
N SER A 64 13.72 12.53 0.48
CA SER A 64 12.67 13.32 -0.14
C SER A 64 12.32 14.56 0.69
N SER A 65 11.50 15.45 0.12
CA SER A 65 10.92 16.58 0.85
C SER A 65 10.02 16.15 2.02
N LEU A 66 9.60 14.88 2.10
CA LEU A 66 8.76 14.36 3.18
C LEU A 66 9.54 13.93 4.43
N ALA A 67 10.88 13.97 4.40
CA ALA A 67 11.70 13.42 5.48
C ALA A 67 11.38 14.02 6.87
N ASN A 68 11.17 15.34 6.95
CA ASN A 68 10.81 16.01 8.19
C ASN A 68 9.40 15.63 8.65
N HIS A 69 8.44 15.62 7.71
CA HIS A 69 7.05 15.28 7.99
C HIS A 69 6.89 13.84 8.52
N ILE A 70 7.64 12.90 7.95
CA ILE A 70 7.67 11.49 8.39
C ILE A 70 8.15 11.36 9.84
N LYS A 71 9.16 12.16 10.22
CA LYS A 71 9.66 12.19 11.60
C LYS A 71 8.65 12.82 12.55
N GLU A 72 8.09 13.97 12.16
CA GLU A 72 7.10 14.71 12.95
C GLU A 72 5.82 13.90 13.19
N LEU A 73 5.38 13.13 12.19
CA LEU A 73 4.20 12.28 12.27
C LEU A 73 4.48 10.89 12.82
N ASN A 74 5.73 10.58 13.18
CA ASN A 74 6.12 9.27 13.71
C ASN A 74 5.65 8.12 12.81
N LEU A 75 5.90 8.23 11.50
CA LEU A 75 5.52 7.21 10.53
C LEU A 75 6.47 6.01 10.61
N HIS A 76 5.90 4.81 10.71
CA HIS A 76 6.64 3.54 10.70
C HIS A 76 6.30 2.74 9.45
N GLY A 77 7.23 1.88 9.03
CA GLY A 77 6.97 0.95 7.94
C GLY A 77 7.43 -0.47 8.25
N VAL A 78 6.78 -1.43 7.61
CA VAL A 78 7.08 -2.87 7.69
C VAL A 78 7.14 -3.51 6.31
N VAL A 79 7.87 -4.61 6.23
CA VAL A 79 7.79 -5.54 5.12
C VAL A 79 6.68 -6.56 5.43
N PRO A 80 5.74 -6.80 4.50
CA PRO A 80 4.71 -7.82 4.64
C PRO A 80 5.26 -9.23 4.92
N ALA A 81 4.44 -10.07 5.54
CA ALA A 81 4.88 -11.33 6.11
C ALA A 81 5.41 -12.34 5.07
N PHE A 82 4.83 -12.37 3.88
CA PHE A 82 5.21 -13.23 2.76
C PHE A 82 6.55 -12.80 2.17
N HIS A 83 6.70 -11.49 1.92
CA HIS A 83 7.92 -10.94 1.33
C HIS A 83 9.09 -10.90 2.31
N GLY A 84 8.81 -10.78 3.61
CA GLY A 84 9.82 -10.58 4.66
C GLY A 84 11.01 -11.53 4.57
N HIS A 85 10.76 -12.81 4.37
CA HIS A 85 11.82 -13.84 4.31
C HIS A 85 12.73 -13.75 3.08
N ALA A 86 12.31 -13.04 2.02
CA ALA A 86 13.12 -12.82 0.83
C ALA A 86 14.18 -11.71 1.00
N HIS A 87 14.12 -10.93 2.10
CA HIS A 87 15.10 -9.88 2.37
C HIS A 87 16.29 -10.40 3.16
N ASN A 88 17.39 -9.63 3.16
CA ASN A 88 18.54 -9.94 4.00
C ASN A 88 18.18 -9.91 5.50
N HIS A 89 19.00 -10.59 6.31
CA HIS A 89 18.78 -10.73 7.75
C HIS A 89 18.56 -9.39 8.48
N LEU A 90 19.35 -8.35 8.13
CA LEU A 90 19.20 -7.03 8.76
C LEU A 90 17.82 -6.42 8.51
N CYS A 91 17.32 -6.49 7.27
CA CYS A 91 15.99 -6.00 6.91
C CYS A 91 14.89 -6.79 7.63
N GLN A 92 15.04 -8.11 7.76
CA GLN A 92 14.11 -8.94 8.52
C GLN A 92 14.03 -8.50 9.98
N VAL A 93 15.18 -8.35 10.66
CA VAL A 93 15.21 -7.95 12.07
C VAL A 93 14.61 -6.55 12.29
N GLN A 94 14.83 -5.63 11.35
CA GLN A 94 14.41 -4.23 11.52
C GLN A 94 12.96 -3.95 11.08
N HIS A 95 12.44 -4.70 10.11
CA HIS A 95 11.23 -4.31 9.38
C HIS A 95 10.20 -5.42 9.22
N TYR A 96 10.48 -6.66 9.66
CA TYR A 96 9.51 -7.73 9.53
C TYR A 96 8.25 -7.43 10.34
N SER A 97 7.08 -7.52 9.68
CA SER A 97 5.78 -7.14 10.26
C SER A 97 5.50 -7.80 11.60
N LYS A 98 5.84 -9.09 11.76
CA LYS A 98 5.60 -9.85 13.00
C LYS A 98 6.38 -9.35 14.22
N TYR A 99 7.46 -8.62 14.01
CA TYR A 99 8.28 -8.09 15.11
C TYR A 99 7.99 -6.61 15.42
N LYS A 100 7.07 -5.98 14.68
CA LYS A 100 6.79 -4.55 14.81
C LYS A 100 5.60 -4.29 15.73
N VAL A 101 5.85 -3.51 16.78
CA VAL A 101 4.78 -3.01 17.66
C VAL A 101 3.77 -2.19 16.85
N GLY A 102 2.48 -2.43 17.09
CA GLY A 102 1.37 -1.81 16.36
C GLY A 102 0.86 -2.60 15.16
N ALA A 103 1.60 -3.60 14.66
CA ALA A 103 1.15 -4.47 13.57
C ALA A 103 0.00 -5.41 13.99
N GLY A 104 -0.01 -5.86 15.25
CA GLY A 104 -0.96 -6.87 15.70
C GLY A 104 -0.76 -8.20 14.96
N LYS A 105 -1.86 -8.77 14.45
CA LYS A 105 -1.86 -10.01 13.64
C LYS A 105 -1.92 -9.75 12.13
N GLU A 106 -1.78 -8.50 11.71
CA GLU A 106 -1.84 -8.12 10.30
C GLU A 106 -0.63 -8.69 9.53
N ASP A 107 -0.90 -9.32 8.40
CA ASP A 107 0.14 -9.87 7.51
C ASP A 107 0.64 -8.83 6.48
N PHE A 108 -0.16 -7.79 6.22
CA PHE A 108 0.06 -6.72 5.24
C PHE A 108 0.03 -7.22 3.78
N GLU A 109 -0.63 -8.35 3.51
CA GLU A 109 -0.70 -9.01 2.18
C GLU A 109 -2.04 -8.76 1.45
N THR A 110 -2.85 -7.83 1.96
CA THR A 110 -4.21 -7.63 1.41
C THR A 110 -4.18 -7.04 0.00
N CYS A 111 -3.17 -6.23 -0.35
CA CYS A 111 -3.03 -5.65 -1.68
C CYS A 111 -2.91 -6.72 -2.78
N GLU A 112 -2.21 -7.82 -2.48
CA GLU A 112 -1.96 -8.95 -3.37
C GLU A 112 -3.26 -9.66 -3.75
N ARG A 113 -4.25 -9.64 -2.85
CA ARG A 113 -5.58 -10.24 -3.08
C ARG A 113 -6.40 -9.46 -4.12
N HIS A 114 -6.01 -8.21 -4.44
CA HIS A 114 -6.63 -7.38 -5.47
C HIS A 114 -5.89 -7.42 -6.84
N LEU A 115 -4.85 -8.25 -7.00
CA LEU A 115 -4.04 -8.32 -8.23
C LEU A 115 -4.78 -8.77 -9.49
N LYS A 116 -6.01 -9.28 -9.38
CA LYS A 116 -6.83 -9.74 -10.52
C LYS A 116 -7.31 -8.62 -11.45
N LEU A 117 -7.11 -7.36 -11.09
CA LEU A 117 -7.54 -6.17 -11.83
C LEU A 117 -6.73 -5.86 -13.10
N ARG A 118 -5.73 -6.68 -13.45
CA ARG A 118 -4.75 -6.40 -14.54
C ARG A 118 -5.27 -6.64 -15.96
N ASN A 119 -6.43 -7.28 -16.14
CA ASN A 119 -6.85 -7.78 -17.46
C ASN A 119 -7.94 -6.94 -18.17
N ALA A 120 -8.34 -5.79 -17.61
CA ALA A 120 -9.34 -4.92 -18.24
C ALA A 120 -8.73 -4.13 -19.42
N THR A 121 -9.51 -3.94 -20.49
CA THR A 121 -9.13 -3.01 -21.57
C THR A 121 -9.09 -1.58 -21.04
N GLU A 122 -8.33 -0.70 -21.70
CA GLU A 122 -8.24 0.71 -21.28
C GLU A 122 -9.62 1.38 -21.17
N PHE A 123 -10.54 1.05 -22.08
CA PHE A 123 -11.90 1.57 -22.10
C PHE A 123 -12.72 1.13 -20.88
N HIS A 124 -12.67 -0.15 -20.49
CA HIS A 124 -13.47 -0.69 -19.37
C HIS A 124 -12.75 -0.64 -18.03
N ARG A 125 -11.49 -0.21 -17.99
CA ARG A 125 -10.65 -0.27 -16.78
C ARG A 125 -11.28 0.46 -15.60
N HIS A 126 -11.69 1.72 -15.76
CA HIS A 126 -12.27 2.48 -14.65
C HIS A 126 -13.56 1.85 -14.13
N GLN A 127 -14.42 1.37 -15.04
CA GLN A 127 -15.64 0.64 -14.68
C GLN A 127 -15.31 -0.65 -13.91
N THR A 128 -14.35 -1.44 -14.40
CA THR A 128 -13.92 -2.69 -13.76
C THR A 128 -13.35 -2.42 -12.36
N LEU A 129 -12.56 -1.35 -12.19
CA LEU A 129 -12.01 -0.96 -10.89
C LEU A 129 -13.11 -0.53 -9.92
N ASP A 130 -14.03 0.33 -10.37
CA ASP A 130 -15.16 0.81 -9.56
C ASP A 130 -16.07 -0.34 -9.12
N GLU A 131 -16.46 -1.22 -10.04
CA GLU A 131 -17.26 -2.41 -9.74
C GLU A 131 -16.56 -3.36 -8.77
N HIS A 132 -15.28 -3.65 -9.00
CA HIS A 132 -14.50 -4.53 -8.13
C HIS A 132 -14.38 -4.00 -6.71
N PHE A 133 -14.04 -2.71 -6.54
CA PHE A 133 -13.88 -2.14 -5.20
C PHE A 133 -15.22 -1.91 -4.49
N ARG A 134 -16.31 -1.60 -5.21
CA ARG A 134 -17.66 -1.61 -4.62
C ARG A 134 -18.05 -2.98 -4.10
N PHE A 135 -17.79 -4.03 -4.89
CA PHE A 135 -18.07 -5.39 -4.47
C PHE A 135 -17.21 -5.80 -3.26
N ALA A 136 -15.91 -5.50 -3.30
CA ALA A 136 -15.02 -5.76 -2.18
C ALA A 136 -15.47 -5.04 -0.91
N ASP A 137 -15.89 -3.78 -0.99
CA ASP A 137 -16.38 -3.01 0.14
C ASP A 137 -17.66 -3.63 0.73
N MET A 138 -18.63 -4.05 -0.10
CA MET A 138 -19.83 -4.73 0.37
C MET A 138 -19.49 -6.00 1.16
N ASP A 139 -18.58 -6.82 0.63
CA ASP A 139 -18.09 -8.02 1.34
C ASP A 139 -17.43 -7.65 2.67
N LYS A 140 -16.64 -6.57 2.72
CA LYS A 140 -16.01 -6.12 3.98
C LYS A 140 -17.03 -5.64 5.01
N TYR A 141 -18.00 -4.83 4.60
CA TYR A 141 -19.06 -4.37 5.50
C TYR A 141 -19.87 -5.54 6.05
N ALA A 142 -20.22 -6.52 5.21
CA ALA A 142 -20.95 -7.72 5.65
C ALA A 142 -20.19 -8.49 6.75
N ASN A 143 -18.85 -8.59 6.63
CA ASN A 143 -18.01 -9.27 7.62
C ASN A 143 -17.82 -8.48 8.93
N LEU A 144 -17.97 -7.15 8.91
CA LEU A 144 -17.88 -6.31 10.11
C LEU A 144 -19.18 -6.32 10.93
N CYS A 145 -20.31 -6.61 10.29
CA CYS A 145 -21.61 -6.68 10.97
C CYS A 145 -21.83 -7.99 11.76
N THR A 146 -20.93 -8.97 11.61
CA THR A 146 -21.07 -10.32 12.21
C THR A 146 -20.10 -10.59 13.35
N SER A 147 -19.29 -9.61 13.77
CA SER A 147 -18.28 -9.73 14.83
C SER A 147 -18.71 -9.10 16.14
#